data_AF-A0A6P0RMG4-F1
#
_entry.id   AF-A0A6P0RMG4-F1
#
_cell.length_a   1.000
_cell.length_b   1.000
_cell.length_c   1.000
_cell.angle_alpha   90.00
_cell.angle_beta   90.00
_cell.angle_gamma   90.00
#
_symmetry.space_group_name_H-M   'P 1'
#
loop_
_entity.id
_entity.type
_entity.pdbx_description
1 polymer ?
#
loop_
_entity_poly.entity_id
_entity_poly.type
_entity_poly.pdbx_seq_one_letter_code
_entity_poly.pdbx_strand_id
1 'polypeptide(L)'
;MMQESVIYQDILQKGKQIGEKRGLQIGLEQGEERGLQKGKASLVITLITYRFGNISEEIEAKIRSLSLSELNELAIALLNVTSLDDVMNWLSQFQN
;
A
#
# COMPACT_ATOMS: atom_id res chain seq x y z
N MET A 1 -31.76 14.65 -35.55
CA MET A 1 -30.38 14.86 -35.06
C MET A 1 -30.44 15.07 -33.55
N MET A 2 -29.98 14.11 -32.75
CA MET A 2 -29.98 14.22 -31.27
C MET A 2 -28.65 14.73 -30.72
N GLN A 3 -27.56 14.62 -31.48
CA GLN A 3 -26.19 14.93 -31.03
C GLN A 3 -25.90 16.44 -30.90
N GLU A 4 -26.73 17.29 -31.52
CA GLU A 4 -26.65 18.75 -31.41
C GLU A 4 -27.65 19.32 -30.40
N SER A 5 -28.48 18.47 -29.77
CA SER A 5 -29.41 18.94 -28.74
C SER A 5 -28.64 19.44 -27.53
N VAL A 6 -29.04 20.58 -26.98
CA VAL A 6 -28.52 21.14 -25.72
C VAL A 6 -28.59 20.10 -24.60
N ILE A 7 -29.66 19.29 -24.57
CA ILE A 7 -29.84 18.21 -23.59
C ILE A 7 -28.75 17.14 -23.71
N TYR A 8 -28.31 16.82 -24.94
CA TYR A 8 -27.24 15.85 -25.16
C TYR A 8 -25.88 16.38 -24.69
N GLN A 9 -25.59 17.65 -24.98
CA GLN A 9 -24.37 18.32 -24.50
C GLN A 9 -24.33 18.41 -22.97
N ASP A 10 -25.46 18.70 -22.34
CA ASP A 10 -25.59 18.72 -20.88
C ASP A 10 -25.33 17.35 -20.25
N ILE A 11 -25.84 16.27 -20.85
CA ILE A 11 -25.61 14.90 -20.37
C ILE A 11 -24.12 14.54 -20.49
N LEU A 12 -23.48 14.86 -21.62
CA LEU A 12 -22.05 14.62 -21.81
C LEU A 12 -21.20 15.42 -20.82
N GLN A 13 -21.52 16.70 -20.62
CA GLN A 13 -20.81 17.56 -19.68
C GLN A 13 -20.96 17.06 -18.23
N LYS A 14 -22.17 16.68 -17.82
CA LYS A 14 -22.41 16.07 -16.51
C LYS A 14 -21.67 14.74 -16.36
N GLY A 15 -21.68 13.90 -17.38
CA GLY A 15 -20.94 12.63 -17.41
C GLY A 15 -19.44 12.84 -17.21
N LYS A 16 -18.84 13.79 -17.93
CA LYS A 16 -17.44 14.17 -17.78
C LYS A 16 -17.13 14.66 -16.36
N GLN A 17 -17.93 15.58 -15.82
CA GLN A 17 -17.74 16.10 -14.46
C GLN A 17 -17.84 15.00 -13.39
N ILE A 18 -18.79 14.07 -13.54
CA ILE A 18 -18.93 12.93 -12.62
C ILE A 18 -17.72 12.01 -12.73
N GLY A 19 -17.26 11.73 -13.96
CA GLY A 19 -16.08 10.91 -14.22
C GLY A 19 -14.82 11.50 -13.60
N GLU A 20 -14.57 12.81 -13.79
CA GLU A 20 -13.42 13.52 -13.20
C GLU A 20 -13.47 13.50 -11.67
N LYS A 21 -14.63 13.78 -11.07
CA LYS A 21 -14.80 13.75 -9.60
C LYS A 21 -14.54 12.35 -9.03
N ARG A 22 -15.12 11.31 -9.65
CA ARG A 22 -14.92 9.92 -9.22
C ARG A 22 -13.46 9.48 -9.40
N GLY A 23 -12.87 9.80 -10.54
CA GLY A 23 -11.47 9.47 -10.83
C GLY A 23 -10.51 10.11 -9.84
N LEU A 24 -10.72 11.39 -9.50
CA LEU A 24 -9.93 12.09 -8.49
C LEU A 24 -10.10 11.44 -7.10
N GLN A 25 -11.34 11.16 -6.69
CA GLN A 25 -11.61 10.55 -5.40
C GLN A 25 -10.94 9.18 -5.26
N ILE A 26 -11.14 8.28 -6.24
CA ILE A 26 -10.53 6.95 -6.26
C ILE A 26 -9.00 7.05 -6.28
N GLY A 27 -8.45 7.99 -7.07
CA GLY A 27 -7.00 8.19 -7.15
C GLY A 27 -6.38 8.68 -5.84
N LEU A 28 -7.07 9.57 -5.11
CA LEU A 28 -6.62 10.04 -3.80
C LEU A 28 -6.65 8.91 -2.76
N GLU A 29 -7.76 8.18 -2.67
CA GLU A 29 -7.92 7.06 -1.73
C GLU A 29 -6.86 5.96 -1.98
N GLN A 30 -6.68 5.55 -3.24
CA GLN A 30 -5.66 4.56 -3.61
C GLN A 30 -4.23 5.08 -3.38
N GLY A 31 -4.00 6.37 -3.63
CA GLY A 31 -2.70 7.00 -3.43
C GLY A 31 -2.31 7.05 -1.96
N GLU A 32 -3.25 7.43 -1.09
CA GLU A 32 -3.06 7.47 0.36
C GLU A 32 -2.78 6.07 0.93
N GLU A 33 -3.59 5.07 0.56
CA GLU A 33 -3.41 3.69 1.03
C GLU A 33 -2.04 3.11 0.60
N ARG A 34 -1.69 3.26 -0.68
CA ARG A 34 -0.38 2.81 -1.20
C ARG A 34 0.78 3.56 -0.55
N GLY A 35 0.62 4.87 -0.32
CA GLY A 35 1.62 5.70 0.34
C GLY A 35 1.88 5.26 1.76
N LEU A 36 0.81 5.00 2.52
CA LEU A 36 0.87 4.51 3.89
C LEU A 36 1.55 3.13 3.97
N GLN A 37 1.18 2.20 3.07
CA GLN A 37 1.77 0.86 3.03
C GLN A 37 3.27 0.91 2.73
N LYS A 38 3.67 1.67 1.71
CA LYS A 38 5.08 1.88 1.38
C LYS A 38 5.86 2.52 2.53
N GLY A 39 5.28 3.51 3.19
CA GLY A 39 5.90 4.18 4.34
C GLY A 39 6.13 3.22 5.51
N LYS A 40 5.12 2.42 5.86
CA LYS A 40 5.24 1.41 6.93
C LYS A 40 6.24 0.31 6.58
N ALA A 41 6.21 -0.23 5.36
CA ALA A 41 7.19 -1.22 4.93
C ALA A 41 8.61 -0.66 5.01
N SER A 42 8.82 0.57 4.55
CA SER A 42 10.12 1.23 4.66
C SER A 42 10.58 1.41 6.11
N LEU A 43 9.68 1.78 7.02
CA LEU A 43 10.00 1.91 8.44
C LEU A 43 10.40 0.55 9.04
N VAL A 44 9.61 -0.49 8.77
CA VAL A 44 9.90 -1.86 9.24
C VAL A 44 11.26 -2.34 8.75
N ILE A 45 11.55 -2.15 7.46
CA ILE A 45 12.87 -2.48 6.88
C ILE A 45 13.97 -1.73 7.63
N THR A 46 13.84 -0.41 7.80
CA THR A 46 14.82 0.41 8.55
C THR A 46 15.04 -0.10 9.97
N LEU A 47 13.96 -0.48 10.69
CA LEU A 47 14.05 -1.01 12.05
C LEU A 47 14.80 -2.34 12.10
N ILE A 48 14.49 -3.25 11.19
CA ILE A 48 15.17 -4.56 11.08
C ILE A 48 16.64 -4.34 10.72
N THR A 49 16.92 -3.50 9.73
CA THR A 49 18.28 -3.21 9.29
C THR A 49 19.11 -2.58 10.40
N TYR A 50 18.53 -1.66 11.17
CA TYR A 50 19.21 -1.03 12.30
C TYR A 50 19.50 -2.03 13.43
N ARG A 51 18.57 -2.95 13.72
CA ARG A 51 18.71 -3.89 14.83
C ARG A 51 19.60 -5.09 14.51
N PHE A 52 19.53 -5.60 13.29
CA PHE A 52 20.14 -6.88 12.90
C PHE A 52 21.18 -6.77 11.78
N GLY A 53 21.41 -5.56 11.25
CA GLY A 53 22.29 -5.33 10.11
C GLY A 53 21.58 -5.54 8.78
N ASN A 54 22.35 -5.56 7.68
CA ASN A 54 21.78 -5.72 6.35
C ASN A 54 20.91 -6.97 6.23
N ILE A 55 19.76 -6.81 5.55
CA ILE A 55 18.87 -7.91 5.19
C ILE A 55 18.95 -8.17 3.68
N SER A 56 18.54 -9.37 3.25
CA SER A 56 18.55 -9.74 1.84
C SER A 56 17.41 -9.04 1.08
N GLU A 57 17.57 -8.91 -0.24
CA GLU A 57 16.53 -8.39 -1.13
C GLU A 57 15.23 -9.21 -1.06
N GLU A 58 15.33 -10.52 -0.81
CA GLU A 58 14.18 -11.41 -0.63
C GLU A 58 13.34 -11.01 0.59
N ILE A 59 13.99 -10.72 1.73
CA ILE A 59 13.33 -10.28 2.95
C ILE A 59 12.68 -8.91 2.73
N GLU A 60 13.38 -7.98 2.07
CA GLU A 60 12.81 -6.68 1.74
C GLU A 60 11.57 -6.81 0.85
N ALA A 61 11.64 -7.62 -0.21
CA ALA A 61 10.52 -7.83 -1.12
C ALA A 61 9.31 -8.40 -0.38
N LYS A 62 9.54 -9.36 0.52
CA LYS A 62 8.48 -9.97 1.33
C LYS A 62 7.85 -8.97 2.30
N ILE A 63 8.63 -8.11 2.94
CA ILE A 63 8.08 -7.04 3.80
C ILE A 63 7.26 -6.05 2.97
N ARG A 64 7.73 -5.70 1.77
CA ARG A 64 7.00 -4.77 0.88
C ARG A 64 5.70 -5.33 0.32
N SER A 65 5.54 -6.65 0.26
CA SER A 65 4.29 -7.29 -0.15
C SER A 65 3.26 -7.42 0.98
N LEU A 66 3.66 -7.23 2.24
CA LEU A 66 2.74 -7.30 3.38
C LEU A 66 1.69 -6.17 3.33
N SER A 67 0.47 -6.52 3.72
CA SER A 67 -0.62 -5.57 3.96
C SER A 67 -0.33 -4.63 5.13
N LEU A 68 -1.13 -3.57 5.25
CA LEU A 68 -1.00 -2.61 6.36
C LEU A 68 -1.17 -3.23 7.75
N SER A 69 -2.00 -4.27 7.89
CA SER A 69 -2.21 -4.97 9.16
C SER A 69 -0.99 -5.82 9.50
N GLU A 70 -0.51 -6.62 8.55
CA GLU A 70 0.65 -7.48 8.72
C GLU A 70 1.91 -6.64 9.01
N LEU A 71 2.08 -5.47 8.38
CA LEU A 71 3.17 -4.55 8.71
C LEU A 71 3.09 -4.01 10.14
N ASN A 72 1.90 -3.72 10.65
CA ASN A 72 1.71 -3.31 12.04
C ASN A 72 2.03 -4.44 13.01
N GLU A 73 1.56 -5.65 12.72
CA GLU A 73 1.80 -6.83 13.53
C GLU A 73 3.30 -7.17 13.56
N LEU A 74 3.99 -7.08 12.42
CA LEU A 74 5.44 -7.22 12.36
C LEU A 74 6.13 -6.15 13.21
N ALA A 75 5.75 -4.87 13.10
CA ALA A 75 6.35 -3.80 13.89
C ALA A 75 6.22 -4.04 15.42
N ILE A 76 5.11 -4.62 15.88
CA ILE A 76 4.92 -5.00 17.28
C ILE A 76 5.76 -6.24 17.63
N ALA A 77 5.75 -7.27 16.77
CA ALA A 77 6.55 -8.47 16.94
C ALA A 77 8.06 -8.15 17.01
N LEU A 78 8.50 -7.14 16.25
CA LEU A 78 9.88 -6.64 16.27
C LEU A 78 10.35 -6.18 17.65
N LEU A 79 9.46 -5.91 18.61
CA LEU A 79 9.84 -5.58 19.98
C LEU A 79 10.33 -6.80 20.77
N ASN A 80 9.90 -8.01 20.39
CA ASN A 80 10.16 -9.26 21.13
C ASN A 80 11.13 -10.21 20.41
N VAL A 81 11.27 -10.11 19.08
CA VAL A 81 12.25 -10.92 18.33
C VAL A 81 13.68 -10.60 18.76
N THR A 82 14.58 -11.57 18.65
CA THR A 82 15.98 -11.46 19.09
C THR A 82 17.00 -11.69 18.00
N SER A 83 16.57 -12.26 16.86
CA SER A 83 17.42 -12.59 15.74
C SER A 83 16.72 -12.35 14.40
N LEU A 84 17.51 -12.37 13.33
CA LEU A 84 17.02 -12.31 11.95
C LEU A 84 16.25 -13.59 11.57
N ASP A 85 16.61 -14.73 12.15
CA ASP A 85 15.89 -16.00 12.00
C ASP A 85 14.48 -15.93 12.58
N ASP A 86 14.29 -15.27 13.73
CA ASP A 86 12.96 -15.03 14.31
C ASP A 86 12.07 -14.23 13.35
N VAL A 87 12.64 -13.23 12.68
CA VAL A 87 11.94 -12.41 11.67
C VAL A 87 11.56 -13.26 10.46
N MET A 88 12.46 -14.11 9.97
CA MET A 88 12.16 -15.01 8.85
C MET A 88 11.08 -16.03 9.19
N ASN A 89 11.13 -16.59 10.40
CA ASN A 89 10.12 -17.51 10.93
C ASN A 89 8.76 -16.83 11.11
N TRP A 90 8.74 -15.54 11.43
CA TRP A 90 7.49 -14.76 11.46
C TRP A 90 6.96 -14.54 10.04
N LEU A 91 7.81 -14.09 9.12
CA LEU A 91 7.43 -13.83 7.72
C LEU A 91 6.94 -15.09 6.99
N SER A 92 7.40 -16.29 7.36
CA SER A 92 6.94 -17.54 6.74
C SER A 92 5.46 -17.83 6.97
N GLN A 93 4.83 -17.22 7.98
CA GLN A 93 3.41 -17.38 8.29
C GLN A 93 2.49 -16.70 7.26
N PHE A 94 3.03 -15.74 6.50
CA PHE A 94 2.29 -14.94 5.52
C PHE A 94 2.57 -15.42 4.08
N GLN A 95 2.72 -16.73 3.88
CA GLN A 95 2.81 -17.31 2.55
C GLN A 95 1.43 -17.39 1.90
N ASN A 96 1.22 -16.55 0.89
CA ASN A 96 0.45 -16.89 -0.31
C ASN A 96 1.41 -17.07 -1.48
#